data_AF-A0AAE8W076-F1
#
_entry.id   AF-A0AAE8W076-F1
#
_cell.length_a   1.000
_cell.length_b   1.000
_cell.length_c   1.000
_cell.angle_alpha   90.00
_cell.angle_beta   90.00
_cell.angle_gamma   90.00
#
_symmetry.space_group_name_H-M   'P 1'
#
loop_
_entity.id
_entity.type
_entity.pdbx_description
1 polymer ?
#
loop_
_entity_poly.entity_id
_entity_poly.type
_entity_poly.pdbx_seq_one_letter_code
_entity_poly.pdbx_strand_id
1 'polypeptide(L)'
;MGEAAGAAGLSLASKLLILLRLRRDAEGYIPSARDVSAASSPAGSRPSISHTQANDLLNGRNANPTSVTITALAGALDAPAAFLLPGWDDLAALTTFQNRPEAREVLRLMQGLEVQDIAGIAEDLREVRRRHGLPEHVPEIPTPPPGVDQPRKGRPRRLLSFAEAAARAVDDLEGR
;
A
#
# COMPACT_ATOMS: atom_id res chain seq x y z
N MET A 1 -19.53 -27.89 -18.09
CA MET A 1 -19.22 -27.24 -16.80
C MET A 1 -17.91 -26.48 -16.99
N GLY A 2 -18.01 -25.21 -17.38
CA GLY A 2 -16.87 -24.35 -17.62
C GLY A 2 -16.49 -23.63 -16.34
N GLU A 3 -15.25 -23.82 -15.90
CA GLU A 3 -14.60 -23.07 -14.84
C GLU A 3 -14.71 -21.57 -15.13
N ALA A 4 -15.45 -20.84 -14.29
CA ALA A 4 -15.38 -19.39 -14.26
C ALA A 4 -13.98 -19.02 -13.75
N ALA A 5 -13.07 -18.71 -14.67
CA ALA A 5 -11.81 -18.06 -14.36
C ALA A 5 -12.14 -16.71 -13.70
N GLY A 6 -12.20 -16.70 -12.36
CA GLY A 6 -12.34 -15.48 -11.59
C GLY A 6 -11.23 -14.52 -12.00
N ALA A 7 -11.59 -13.28 -12.35
CA ALA A 7 -10.64 -12.23 -12.68
C ALA A 7 -9.56 -12.21 -11.60
N ALA A 8 -8.33 -12.60 -11.94
CA ALA A 8 -7.26 -12.72 -10.98
C ALA A 8 -6.89 -11.31 -10.52
N GLY A 9 -7.42 -10.92 -9.36
CA GLY A 9 -7.14 -9.64 -8.73
C GLY A 9 -5.64 -9.47 -8.43
N LEU A 10 -5.25 -8.25 -8.06
CA LEU A 10 -3.84 -7.93 -7.82
C LEU A 10 -3.24 -8.82 -6.71
N SER A 11 -2.04 -9.36 -6.97
CA SER A 11 -1.29 -10.08 -5.94
C SER A 11 -0.93 -9.15 -4.77
N LEU A 12 -0.73 -9.69 -3.56
CA LEU A 12 -0.29 -8.91 -2.42
C LEU A 12 1.01 -8.12 -2.73
N ALA A 13 1.99 -8.77 -3.37
CA ALA A 13 3.25 -8.11 -3.74
C ALA A 13 2.99 -6.92 -4.70
N SER A 14 2.11 -7.10 -5.69
CA SER A 14 1.71 -6.02 -6.61
C SER A 14 1.05 -4.86 -5.86
N LYS A 15 0.14 -5.15 -4.92
CA LYS A 15 -0.53 -4.13 -4.10
C LYS A 15 0.46 -3.35 -3.23
N LEU A 16 1.42 -4.04 -2.63
CA LEU A 16 2.48 -3.39 -1.85
C LEU A 16 3.36 -2.50 -2.73
N LEU A 17 3.73 -2.94 -3.93
CA LEU A 17 4.48 -2.12 -4.88
C LEU A 17 3.71 -0.87 -5.31
N ILE A 18 2.39 -0.99 -5.50
CA ILE A 18 1.52 0.15 -5.79
C ILE A 18 1.52 1.14 -4.62
N LEU A 19 1.32 0.67 -3.38
CA LEU A 19 1.35 1.53 -2.20
C LEU A 19 2.69 2.24 -2.03
N LEU A 20 3.81 1.54 -2.27
CA LEU A 20 5.14 2.13 -2.25
C LEU A 20 5.35 3.20 -3.34
N ARG A 21 4.68 3.07 -4.49
CA ARG A 21 4.71 4.08 -5.56
C ARG A 21 3.86 5.31 -5.22
N LEU A 22 2.73 5.10 -4.54
CA LEU A 22 1.87 6.18 -4.07
C LEU A 22 2.49 6.96 -2.90
N ARG A 23 3.27 6.28 -2.06
CA ARG A 23 3.95 6.84 -0.89
C ARG A 23 5.38 7.24 -1.24
N ARG A 24 5.58 8.54 -1.48
CA ARG A 24 6.89 9.18 -1.32
C ARG A 24 7.01 9.75 0.09
N ASP A 25 8.18 9.65 0.70
CA ASP A 25 8.50 10.52 1.83
C ASP A 25 8.60 11.99 1.37
N ALA A 26 8.77 12.93 2.31
CA ALA A 26 8.85 14.35 2.00
C ALA A 26 9.98 14.69 1.00
N GLU A 27 10.98 13.81 0.92
CA GLU A 27 12.16 13.88 0.07
C GLU A 27 11.99 13.17 -1.28
N GLY A 28 10.84 12.56 -1.55
CA GLY A 28 10.53 11.92 -2.83
C GLY A 28 11.01 10.48 -2.98
N TYR A 29 11.48 9.86 -1.89
CA TYR A 29 12.03 8.51 -1.88
C TYR A 29 10.96 7.45 -1.64
N ILE A 30 11.15 6.30 -2.29
CA ILE A 30 10.27 5.12 -2.16
C ILE A 30 10.77 4.27 -0.98
N PRO A 31 9.95 4.08 0.08
CA PRO A 31 10.35 3.34 1.26
C PRO A 31 10.97 1.97 0.95
N SER A 32 12.04 1.63 1.66
CA SER A 32 12.69 0.33 1.61
C SER A 32 12.03 -0.67 2.57
N ALA A 33 12.36 -1.97 2.45
CA ALA A 33 11.93 -2.97 3.42
C ALA A 33 12.35 -2.66 4.87
N ARG A 34 13.48 -1.95 5.06
CA ARG A 34 13.90 -1.48 6.39
C ARG A 34 13.00 -0.35 6.89
N ASP A 35 12.61 0.56 6.01
CA ASP A 35 11.72 1.68 6.35
C ASP A 35 10.31 1.16 6.69
N VAL A 36 9.80 0.19 5.91
CA VAL A 36 8.52 -0.48 6.19
C VAL A 36 8.57 -1.24 7.53
N SER A 37 9.66 -1.94 7.81
CA SER A 37 9.86 -2.60 9.11
C SER A 37 9.88 -1.57 10.25
N ALA A 38 10.66 -0.49 10.12
CA ALA A 38 10.70 0.57 11.13
C ALA A 38 9.34 1.25 11.35
N ALA A 39 8.59 1.52 10.27
CA ALA A 39 7.25 2.10 10.35
C ALA A 39 6.20 1.16 10.96
N SER A 40 6.47 -0.15 11.00
CA SER A 40 5.61 -1.13 11.67
C SER A 40 5.77 -1.17 13.20
N SER A 41 6.62 -0.31 13.77
CA SER A 41 6.80 -0.18 15.22
C SER A 41 5.70 0.71 15.83
N PRO A 42 4.83 0.16 16.68
CA PRO A 42 3.94 1.00 17.48
C PRO A 42 4.77 1.81 18.49
N ALA A 43 4.68 3.14 18.41
CA ALA A 43 5.11 4.15 19.40
C ALA A 43 6.32 3.75 20.29
N GLY A 44 7.47 3.46 19.69
CA GLY A 44 8.73 3.19 20.41
C GLY A 44 9.00 1.74 20.79
N SER A 45 8.16 0.80 20.33
CA SER A 45 8.39 -0.64 20.50
C SER A 45 9.15 -1.26 19.32
N ARG A 46 9.52 -2.54 19.46
CA ARG A 46 10.16 -3.29 18.38
C ARG A 46 9.22 -3.39 17.16
N PRO A 47 9.77 -3.42 15.94
CA PRO A 47 8.98 -3.62 14.72
C PRO A 47 8.05 -4.83 14.82
N SER A 48 6.79 -4.65 14.43
CA SER A 48 5.83 -5.76 14.35
C SER A 48 6.17 -6.74 13.23
N ILE A 49 6.90 -6.29 12.21
CA ILE A 49 7.45 -7.11 11.14
C ILE A 49 8.94 -6.87 10.98
N SER A 50 9.70 -7.95 10.80
CA SER A 50 11.15 -7.86 10.57
C SER A 50 11.46 -7.35 9.15
N HIS A 51 12.66 -6.80 8.94
CA HIS A 51 13.09 -6.36 7.61
C HIS A 51 13.11 -7.53 6.59
N THR A 52 13.49 -8.74 7.02
CA THR A 52 13.52 -9.93 6.16
C THR A 52 12.11 -10.30 5.73
N GLN A 53 11.17 -10.32 6.68
CA GLN A 53 9.77 -10.61 6.40
C GLN A 53 9.15 -9.57 5.48
N ALA A 54 9.41 -8.28 5.72
CA ALA A 54 8.98 -7.21 4.82
C ALA A 54 9.54 -7.39 3.40
N ASN A 55 10.82 -7.75 3.28
CA ASN A 55 11.44 -8.01 1.99
C ASN A 55 10.85 -9.23 1.27
N ASP A 56 10.55 -10.32 1.99
CA ASP A 56 9.94 -11.51 1.40
C ASP A 56 8.51 -11.24 0.91
N LEU A 57 7.74 -10.43 1.64
CA LEU A 57 6.40 -10.00 1.23
C LEU A 57 6.45 -9.10 -0.02
N LEU A 58 7.37 -8.13 -0.06
CA LEU A 58 7.55 -7.24 -1.20
C LEU A 58 7.98 -7.96 -2.48
N ASN A 59 8.76 -9.04 -2.34
CA ASN A 59 9.21 -9.86 -3.46
C ASN A 59 8.26 -11.04 -3.78
N GLY A 60 7.13 -11.15 -3.08
CA GLY A 60 6.15 -12.22 -3.29
C GLY A 60 6.61 -13.63 -2.88
N ARG A 61 7.69 -13.75 -2.10
CA ARG A 61 8.16 -15.04 -1.54
C ARG A 61 7.24 -15.55 -0.43
N ASN A 62 6.54 -14.64 0.24
CA ASN A 62 5.44 -14.94 1.14
C ASN A 62 4.16 -14.29 0.59
N ALA A 63 3.21 -15.12 0.16
CA ALA A 63 1.95 -14.66 -0.42
C ALA A 63 0.76 -14.71 0.56
N ASN A 64 0.92 -15.34 1.72
CA ASN A 64 -0.17 -15.56 2.68
C ASN A 64 0.25 -15.15 4.11
N PRO A 65 0.44 -13.85 4.37
CA PRO A 65 0.75 -13.36 5.70
C PRO A 65 -0.43 -13.52 6.68
N THR A 66 -0.13 -13.49 7.98
CA THR A 66 -1.16 -13.47 9.02
C THR A 66 -1.92 -12.14 9.04
N SER A 67 -3.11 -12.12 9.63
CA SER A 67 -3.89 -10.89 9.81
C SER A 67 -3.13 -9.81 10.57
N VAL A 68 -2.35 -10.19 11.60
CA VAL A 68 -1.48 -9.28 12.36
C VAL A 68 -0.44 -8.63 11.45
N THR A 69 0.19 -9.41 10.58
CA THR A 69 1.15 -8.90 9.58
C THR A 69 0.48 -7.96 8.58
N ILE A 70 -0.73 -8.27 8.11
CA ILE A 70 -1.51 -7.41 7.20
C ILE A 70 -1.82 -6.07 7.86
N THR A 71 -2.31 -6.08 9.10
CA THR A 71 -2.61 -4.85 9.85
C THR A 71 -1.36 -4.02 10.09
N ALA A 72 -0.24 -4.66 10.46
CA ALA A 72 1.04 -3.96 10.64
C ALA A 72 1.55 -3.31 9.34
N LEU A 73 1.44 -4.02 8.21
CA LEU A 73 1.77 -3.47 6.88
C LEU A 73 0.87 -2.32 6.49
N ALA A 74 -0.45 -2.48 6.69
CA ALA A 74 -1.45 -1.46 6.39
C ALA A 74 -1.19 -0.18 7.18
N GLY A 75 -0.87 -0.29 8.47
CA GLY A 75 -0.46 0.83 9.31
C GLY A 75 0.84 1.48 8.83
N ALA A 76 1.87 0.67 8.54
CA ALA A 76 3.17 1.15 8.08
C ALA A 76 3.09 1.90 6.73
N LEU A 77 2.16 1.51 5.86
CA LEU A 77 1.94 2.11 4.54
C LEU A 77 0.77 3.12 4.53
N ASP A 78 0.15 3.35 5.69
CA ASP A 78 -1.03 4.20 5.89
C ASP A 78 -2.13 3.91 4.83
N ALA A 79 -2.48 2.64 4.69
CA ALA A 79 -3.47 2.14 3.74
C ALA A 79 -4.58 1.36 4.45
N PRO A 80 -5.80 1.29 3.89
CA PRO A 80 -6.83 0.40 4.40
C PRO A 80 -6.35 -1.06 4.35
N ALA A 81 -6.41 -1.77 5.47
CA ALA A 81 -5.97 -3.17 5.55
C ALA A 81 -6.74 -4.08 4.57
N ALA A 82 -8.02 -3.74 4.30
CA ALA A 82 -8.84 -4.45 3.33
C ALA A 82 -8.24 -4.47 1.93
N PHE A 83 -7.54 -3.40 1.51
CA PHE A 83 -6.91 -3.36 0.19
C PHE A 83 -5.88 -4.48 0.03
N LEU A 84 -5.18 -4.87 1.10
CA LEU A 84 -4.17 -5.94 1.05
C LEU A 84 -4.79 -7.35 0.97
N LEU A 85 -6.11 -7.49 1.11
CA LEU A 85 -6.80 -8.77 1.01
C LEU A 85 -7.07 -9.15 -0.46
N PRO A 86 -7.12 -10.45 -0.79
CA PRO A 86 -7.49 -10.90 -2.13
C PRO A 86 -8.87 -10.39 -2.55
N GLY A 87 -9.01 -9.91 -3.79
CA GLY A 87 -10.29 -9.45 -4.36
C GLY A 87 -10.68 -8.01 -4.02
N TRP A 88 -9.90 -7.29 -3.21
CA TRP A 88 -10.14 -5.91 -2.83
C TRP A 88 -9.13 -4.96 -3.48
N ASP A 89 -9.40 -4.56 -4.72
CA ASP A 89 -8.44 -3.80 -5.55
C ASP A 89 -8.78 -2.30 -5.65
N ASP A 90 -9.93 -1.88 -5.13
CA ASP A 90 -10.37 -0.48 -5.13
C ASP A 90 -9.86 0.27 -3.90
N LEU A 91 -8.60 0.72 -3.97
CA LEU A 91 -7.97 1.53 -2.93
C LEU A 91 -8.71 2.85 -2.72
N ALA A 92 -9.16 3.51 -3.79
CA ALA A 92 -9.81 4.82 -3.72
C ALA A 92 -11.16 4.75 -2.97
N ALA A 93 -11.99 3.76 -3.26
CA ALA A 93 -13.26 3.56 -2.55
C ALA A 93 -13.00 3.18 -1.08
N LEU A 94 -12.06 2.28 -0.80
CA LEU A 94 -11.72 1.86 0.56
C LEU A 94 -11.19 3.02 1.41
N THR A 95 -10.30 3.85 0.85
CA THR A 95 -9.80 5.05 1.52
C THR A 95 -10.93 6.03 1.79
N THR A 96 -11.85 6.21 0.84
CA THR A 96 -13.03 7.07 1.02
C THR A 96 -13.92 6.54 2.14
N PHE A 97 -14.21 5.24 2.13
CA PHE A 97 -15.01 4.57 3.15
C PHE A 97 -14.38 4.69 4.55
N GLN A 98 -13.06 4.57 4.67
CA GLN A 98 -12.35 4.69 5.95
C GLN A 98 -12.37 6.15 6.47
N ASN A 99 -12.15 7.12 5.59
CA ASN A 99 -11.90 8.51 6.00
C ASN A 99 -13.13 9.41 6.01
N ARG A 100 -14.25 9.02 5.36
CA ARG A 100 -15.47 9.84 5.25
C ARG A 100 -16.67 9.15 5.90
N PRO A 101 -17.13 9.61 7.08
CA PRO A 101 -18.34 9.08 7.71
C PRO A 101 -19.57 9.13 6.80
N GLU A 102 -19.70 10.17 5.98
CA GLU A 102 -20.80 10.38 5.05
C GLU A 102 -20.84 9.30 3.96
N ALA A 103 -19.68 8.85 3.48
CA ALA A 103 -19.60 7.75 2.51
C ALA A 103 -20.13 6.43 3.10
N ARG A 104 -19.88 6.17 4.39
CA ARG A 104 -20.42 5.00 5.08
C ARG A 104 -21.92 5.09 5.27
N GLU A 105 -22.44 6.29 5.48
CA GLU A 105 -23.88 6.53 5.57
C GLU A 105 -24.58 6.27 4.24
N VAL A 106 -24.07 6.82 3.15
CA VAL A 106 -24.60 6.54 1.79
C VAL A 106 -24.61 5.04 1.51
N LEU A 107 -23.52 4.33 1.82
CA LEU A 107 -23.47 2.88 1.61
C LEU A 107 -24.54 2.14 2.44
N ARG A 108 -24.80 2.56 3.69
CA ARG A 108 -25.88 1.98 4.50
C ARG A 108 -27.26 2.27 3.90
N LEU A 109 -27.49 3.47 3.38
CA LEU A 109 -28.76 3.84 2.75
C LEU A 109 -29.04 3.07 1.45
N MET A 110 -27.99 2.64 0.75
CA MET A 110 -28.12 1.79 -0.44
C MET A 110 -28.56 0.36 -0.13
N GLN A 111 -28.50 -0.07 1.14
CA GLN A 111 -28.85 -1.43 1.53
C GLN A 111 -30.34 -1.71 1.28
N GLY A 112 -30.62 -2.71 0.43
CA GLY A 112 -31.98 -3.12 0.10
C GLY A 112 -32.63 -2.36 -1.05
N LEU A 113 -31.91 -1.40 -1.67
CA LEU A 113 -32.36 -0.78 -2.91
C LEU A 113 -32.22 -1.73 -4.10
N GLU A 114 -33.07 -1.54 -5.11
CA GLU A 114 -32.95 -2.29 -6.36
C GLU A 114 -31.77 -1.78 -7.21
N VAL A 115 -31.30 -2.62 -8.14
CA VAL A 115 -30.19 -2.28 -9.03
C VAL A 115 -30.47 -1.02 -9.84
N GLN A 116 -31.72 -0.78 -10.23
CA GLN A 116 -32.11 0.41 -10.98
C GLN A 116 -31.98 1.69 -10.15
N ASP A 117 -32.37 1.66 -8.88
CA ASP A 117 -32.24 2.79 -7.97
C ASP A 117 -30.76 3.11 -7.70
N ILE A 118 -29.95 2.08 -7.48
CA ILE A 118 -28.49 2.22 -7.32
C ILE A 118 -27.86 2.84 -8.57
N ALA A 119 -28.28 2.42 -9.76
CA ALA A 119 -27.82 3.00 -11.02
C ALA A 119 -28.21 4.48 -11.16
N GLY A 120 -29.42 4.84 -10.73
CA GLY A 120 -29.88 6.24 -10.67
C GLY A 120 -28.99 7.10 -9.76
N ILE A 121 -28.73 6.64 -8.52
CA ILE A 121 -27.84 7.32 -7.58
C ILE A 121 -26.43 7.50 -8.17
N ALA A 122 -25.91 6.47 -8.85
CA ALA A 122 -24.60 6.56 -9.50
C ALA A 122 -24.57 7.63 -10.59
N GLU A 123 -25.64 7.76 -11.37
CA GLU A 123 -25.74 8.80 -12.41
C GLU A 123 -25.86 10.20 -11.82
N ASP A 124 -26.65 10.37 -10.76
CA ASP A 124 -26.74 11.64 -10.03
C ASP A 124 -25.36 12.08 -9.49
N LEU A 125 -24.57 11.14 -8.96
CA LEU A 125 -23.20 11.41 -8.52
C LEU A 125 -22.29 11.80 -9.69
N ARG A 126 -22.41 11.17 -10.87
CA ARG A 126 -21.66 11.59 -12.06
C ARG A 126 -22.04 13.00 -12.51
N GLU A 127 -23.32 13.35 -12.46
CA GLU A 127 -23.80 14.70 -12.77
C GLU A 127 -23.27 15.74 -11.78
N VAL A 128 -23.26 15.44 -10.48
CA VAL A 128 -22.61 16.29 -9.47
C VAL A 128 -21.13 16.51 -9.84
N ARG A 129 -20.39 15.46 -10.21
CA ARG A 129 -18.99 15.58 -10.62
C ARG A 129 -18.83 16.46 -11.87
N ARG A 130 -19.66 16.27 -12.90
CA ARG A 130 -19.68 17.11 -14.11
C ARG A 130 -19.86 18.59 -13.77
N ARG A 131 -20.86 18.93 -12.93
CA ARG A 131 -21.14 20.32 -12.52
C ARG A 131 -19.97 20.98 -11.79
N HIS A 132 -19.17 20.20 -11.06
CA HIS A 132 -17.97 20.67 -10.39
C HIS A 132 -16.70 20.60 -11.25
N GLY A 133 -16.79 20.21 -12.52
CA GLY A 133 -15.64 20.06 -13.41
C GLY A 133 -14.69 18.92 -12.99
N LEU A 134 -15.18 17.94 -12.23
CA LEU A 134 -14.41 16.79 -11.78
C LEU A 134 -14.50 15.65 -12.82
N PRO A 135 -13.46 14.81 -12.96
CA PRO A 135 -13.49 13.66 -13.86
C PRO A 135 -14.61 12.70 -13.49
N GLU A 136 -15.42 12.22 -14.45
CA GLU A 136 -16.53 11.32 -14.14
C GLU A 136 -16.07 9.97 -13.58
N HIS A 137 -14.98 9.44 -14.13
CA HIS A 137 -14.39 8.20 -13.69
C HIS A 137 -13.38 8.45 -12.56
N VAL A 138 -13.56 7.76 -11.43
CA VAL A 138 -12.58 7.67 -10.35
C VAL A 138 -11.83 6.36 -10.52
N PRO A 139 -10.50 6.37 -10.72
CA PRO A 139 -9.74 5.15 -10.85
C PRO A 139 -9.69 4.40 -9.52
N GLU A 140 -9.78 3.07 -9.56
CA GLU A 140 -9.68 2.17 -8.40
C GLU A 140 -8.39 2.41 -7.59
N ILE A 141 -7.31 2.71 -8.31
CA ILE A 141 -6.00 3.04 -7.75
C ILE A 141 -5.63 4.42 -8.28
N PRO A 142 -5.38 5.40 -7.39
CA PRO A 142 -5.02 6.74 -7.83
C PRO A 142 -3.72 6.72 -8.64
N THR A 143 -3.58 7.64 -9.59
CA THR A 143 -2.33 7.77 -10.34
C THR A 143 -1.21 8.21 -9.40
N PRO A 144 -0.03 7.57 -9.43
CA PRO A 144 1.09 8.01 -8.62
C PRO A 144 1.50 9.44 -9.01
N PRO A 145 2.06 10.22 -8.06
CA PRO A 145 2.61 11.53 -8.35
C PRO A 145 3.64 11.49 -9.49
N PRO A 146 3.84 12.59 -10.25
CA PRO A 146 4.84 12.61 -11.32
C PRO A 146 6.25 12.30 -10.81
N GLY A 147 7.01 11.53 -11.61
CA GLY A 147 8.41 11.18 -11.34
C GLY A 147 8.63 9.86 -10.59
N VAL A 148 7.58 9.10 -10.27
CA VAL A 148 7.65 7.81 -9.55
C VAL A 148 8.29 6.68 -10.36
N ASP A 149 8.28 6.78 -11.69
CA ASP A 149 8.95 5.83 -12.59
C ASP A 149 10.46 6.06 -12.75
N GLN A 150 11.03 7.06 -12.07
CA GLN A 150 12.47 7.24 -12.08
C GLN A 150 13.11 6.04 -11.37
N PRO A 151 13.99 5.28 -12.05
CA PRO A 151 14.70 4.17 -11.41
C PRO A 151 15.40 4.72 -10.18
N ARG A 152 15.28 4.01 -9.05
CA ARG A 152 16.00 4.33 -7.81
C ARG A 152 17.42 4.73 -8.20
N LYS A 153 17.80 6.01 -8.04
CA LYS A 153 19.20 6.38 -8.01
C LYS A 153 19.73 5.63 -6.81
N GLY A 154 20.30 4.45 -7.07
CA GLY A 154 20.82 3.60 -6.02
C GLY A 154 21.72 4.45 -5.17
N ARG A 155 21.46 4.49 -3.85
CA ARG A 155 22.43 5.06 -2.91
C ARG A 155 23.77 4.44 -3.30
N PRO A 156 24.80 5.23 -3.66
CA PRO A 156 26.06 4.67 -4.10
C PRO A 156 26.45 3.65 -3.03
N ARG A 157 26.55 2.37 -3.44
CA ARG A 157 27.16 1.35 -2.59
C ARG A 157 28.55 1.88 -2.37
N ARG A 158 28.78 2.55 -1.22
CA ARG A 158 30.13 2.69 -0.68
C ARG A 158 30.56 1.25 -0.46
N LEU A 159 31.23 0.69 -1.46
CA LEU A 159 32.09 -0.45 -1.29
C LEU A 159 33.08 0.03 -0.25
N LEU A 160 32.84 -0.34 1.01
CA LEU A 160 33.80 -0.12 2.08
C LEU A 160 35.09 -0.73 1.57
N SER A 161 36.15 0.07 1.55
CA SER A 161 37.46 -0.45 1.16
C SER A 161 37.83 -1.61 2.09
N PHE A 162 38.64 -2.55 1.62
CA PHE A 162 39.06 -3.71 2.41
C PHE A 162 39.64 -3.30 3.79
N ALA A 163 40.28 -2.13 3.84
CA ALA A 163 40.79 -1.52 5.06
C ALA A 163 39.69 -1.04 6.03
N GLU A 164 38.60 -0.43 5.53
CA GLU A 164 37.47 -0.02 6.37
C GLU A 164 36.66 -1.22 6.88
N ALA A 165 36.58 -2.29 6.10
CA ALA A 165 35.96 -3.55 6.54
C ALA A 165 36.81 -4.24 7.62
N ALA A 166 38.14 -4.23 7.47
CA ALA A 166 39.06 -4.77 8.47
C ALA A 166 39.04 -3.96 9.77
N ALA A 167 38.99 -2.62 9.70
CA ALA A 167 38.92 -1.76 10.89
C ALA A 167 37.66 -2.03 11.72
N ARG A 168 36.50 -2.23 11.08
CA ARG A 168 35.26 -2.60 11.79
C ARG A 168 35.31 -4.00 12.42
N ALA A 169 35.97 -4.96 11.77
CA ALA A 169 36.13 -6.30 12.32
C ALA A 169 37.05 -6.32 13.55
N VAL A 170 38.01 -5.40 13.63
CA VAL A 170 38.85 -5.20 14.82
C VAL A 170 38.04 -4.55 15.95
N ASP A 171 37.22 -3.54 15.64
CA ASP A 171 36.37 -2.86 16.62
C ASP A 171 35.34 -3.81 17.27
N ASP A 172 34.74 -4.72 16.48
CA ASP A 172 33.80 -5.75 16.99
C ASP A 172 34.49 -6.82 17.87
N LEU A 173 35.81 -7.00 17.73
CA LEU A 173 36.62 -7.91 18.57
C LEU A 173 37.08 -7.24 19.87
N GLU A 174 37.22 -5.91 19.89
CA GLU A 174 37.72 -5.13 21.04
C GLU A 174 36.63 -4.61 21.98
N GLY A 175 35.34 -4.78 21.63
CA GLY A 175 34.19 -4.73 22.54
C GLY A 175 34.23 -3.63 23.62
N ARG A 176 33.79 -2.43 23.27
CA ARG A 176 33.30 -1.43 24.24
C ARG A 176 31.78 -1.26 24.14
#